data_AF-A0A372EQE2-F1
#
_entry.id   AF-A0A372EQE2-F1
#
_cell.length_a   1.000
_cell.length_b   1.000
_cell.length_c   1.000
_cell.angle_alpha   90.00
_cell.angle_beta   90.00
_cell.angle_gamma   90.00
#
_symmetry.space_group_name_H-M   'P 1'
#
loop_
_entity.id
_entity.type
_entity.pdbx_description
1 polymer ?
#
loop_
_entity_poly.entity_id
_entity_poly.type
_entity_poly.pdbx_seq_one_letter_code
_entity_poly.pdbx_strand_id
1 'polypeptide(L)'
;MGDLWGQISMQQDAAAAATNPAGTNFQQLLASVGHPPIKADIEALMSRCRLAESFLTGTPKEEVTKFVALAEAHIIRATNFVMHNHPLPVHAEFLRRAARRSQRKSRMKVFTTNYDRCYEEAGRQGRYVVVDGFSHTVPPTFDAIHFSYETVRRLGDTESFDPIPNCFHLYKLHGSVDWQRQEPSGEITKWTAGGKPVLIYPRNSKYELAFEQPYLEMIGAFQTAVREPDTGLLVVGFGFNDNHLAEPIMSAIRSNLSMKIVVVSPSLSPWDNGGASGPGECASNKYLRQLQSLAAAGDARITLLNCGFEEMVPFVPDLAAETDLERHVARLRNIGVA
;
A
#
# COMPACT_ATOMS: atom_id res chain seq x y z
N MET A 1 0.17 9.04 -10.90
CA MET A 1 -0.49 8.00 -11.73
C MET A 1 -1.81 8.46 -12.37
N GLY A 2 -2.13 9.78 -12.41
CA GLY A 2 -3.46 10.28 -12.79
C GLY A 2 -3.94 9.95 -14.22
N ASP A 3 -3.02 9.58 -15.13
CA ASP A 3 -3.36 9.00 -16.43
C ASP A 3 -2.33 7.94 -16.85
N LEU A 4 -2.30 6.82 -16.15
CA LEU A 4 -1.41 5.69 -16.50
C LEU A 4 -1.73 5.16 -17.91
N TRP A 5 -3.00 5.20 -18.32
CA TRP A 5 -3.47 4.78 -19.63
C TRP A 5 -2.85 5.61 -20.75
N GLY A 6 -2.99 6.95 -20.71
CA GLY A 6 -2.45 7.84 -21.72
C GLY A 6 -0.92 7.81 -21.77
N GLN A 7 -0.25 7.75 -20.62
CA GLN A 7 1.21 7.66 -20.57
C GLN A 7 1.74 6.37 -21.24
N ILE A 8 1.11 5.23 -20.97
CA ILE A 8 1.50 3.94 -21.56
C ILE A 8 1.16 3.92 -23.06
N SER A 9 0.00 4.45 -23.45
CA SER A 9 -0.38 4.59 -24.87
C SER A 9 0.68 5.36 -25.65
N MET A 10 1.09 6.54 -25.16
CA MET A 10 2.09 7.38 -25.82
C MET A 10 3.45 6.68 -25.92
N GLN A 11 3.86 5.95 -24.88
CA GLN A 11 5.13 5.22 -24.92
C GLN A 11 5.09 4.04 -25.90
N GLN A 12 3.97 3.32 -26.01
CA GLN A 12 3.83 2.25 -26.98
C GLN A 12 3.92 2.78 -28.41
N ASP A 13 3.24 3.89 -28.72
CA ASP A 13 3.28 4.51 -30.05
C ASP A 13 4.69 5.01 -30.40
N ALA A 14 5.39 5.62 -29.43
CA ALA A 14 6.77 6.05 -29.61
C ALA A 14 7.73 4.86 -29.82
N ALA A 15 7.56 3.76 -29.07
CA ALA A 15 8.37 2.55 -29.22
C ALA A 15 8.13 1.86 -30.57
N ALA A 16 6.87 1.79 -31.03
CA ALA A 16 6.51 1.25 -32.33
C ALA A 16 7.12 2.06 -33.49
N ALA A 17 7.13 3.39 -33.37
CA ALA A 17 7.72 4.27 -34.38
C ALA A 17 9.26 4.17 -34.45
N ALA A 18 9.92 3.71 -33.39
CA ALA A 18 11.38 3.61 -33.31
C ALA A 18 11.97 2.36 -33.99
N THR A 19 11.15 1.37 -34.38
CA THR A 19 11.61 0.15 -35.05
C THR A 19 11.51 0.27 -36.57
N ASN A 20 12.33 -0.49 -37.32
CA ASN A 20 12.25 -0.58 -38.78
C ASN A 20 12.15 -2.06 -39.23
N PRO A 21 11.00 -2.53 -39.76
CA PRO A 21 9.76 -1.78 -39.98
C PRO A 21 9.10 -1.32 -38.66
N ALA A 22 8.19 -0.35 -38.76
CA ALA A 22 7.43 0.15 -37.62
C ALA A 22 6.67 -1.00 -36.93
N GLY A 23 6.74 -1.02 -35.60
CA GLY A 23 6.11 -2.01 -34.74
C GLY A 23 4.62 -1.77 -34.57
N THR A 24 4.00 -2.51 -33.65
CA THR A 24 2.55 -2.44 -33.40
C THR A 24 2.21 -1.21 -32.58
N ASN A 25 1.42 -0.28 -33.11
CA ASN A 25 0.95 0.89 -32.36
C ASN A 25 -0.11 0.51 -31.30
N PHE A 26 -0.45 1.42 -30.40
CA PHE A 26 -1.35 1.13 -29.28
C PHE A 26 -2.74 0.71 -29.75
N GLN A 27 -3.31 1.32 -30.79
CA GLN A 27 -4.62 0.92 -31.31
C GLN A 27 -4.60 -0.49 -31.93
N GLN A 28 -3.57 -0.83 -32.69
CA GLN A 28 -3.38 -2.17 -33.24
C GLN A 28 -3.21 -3.22 -32.13
N LEU A 29 -2.53 -2.85 -31.04
CA LEU A 29 -2.38 -3.70 -29.87
C LEU A 29 -3.72 -3.92 -29.16
N LEU A 30 -4.54 -2.87 -28.97
CA LEU A 30 -5.89 -3.03 -28.39
C LEU A 30 -6.73 -3.99 -29.22
N ALA A 31 -6.66 -3.89 -30.55
CA ALA A 31 -7.37 -4.79 -31.45
C ALA A 31 -6.87 -6.24 -31.34
N SER A 32 -5.55 -6.45 -31.23
CA SER A 32 -4.96 -7.80 -31.16
C SER A 32 -5.34 -8.56 -29.89
N VAL A 33 -5.56 -7.85 -28.78
CA VAL A 33 -5.99 -8.44 -27.49
C VAL A 33 -7.50 -8.31 -27.25
N GLY A 34 -8.24 -7.79 -28.23
CA GLY A 34 -9.70 -7.62 -28.17
C GLY A 34 -10.16 -6.67 -27.06
N HIS A 35 -9.37 -5.66 -26.71
CA HIS A 35 -9.75 -4.65 -25.70
C HIS A 35 -10.56 -3.51 -26.36
N PRO A 36 -11.75 -3.16 -25.83
CA PRO A 36 -12.56 -2.09 -26.40
C PRO A 36 -11.88 -0.73 -26.20
N PRO A 37 -11.65 0.06 -27.27
CA PRO A 37 -10.88 1.31 -27.18
C PRO A 37 -11.57 2.41 -26.36
N ILE A 38 -12.89 2.30 -26.15
CA ILE A 38 -13.70 3.27 -25.39
C ILE A 38 -13.45 3.15 -23.88
N LYS A 39 -12.97 1.99 -23.40
CA LYS A 39 -12.76 1.74 -21.97
C LYS A 39 -11.29 1.95 -21.60
N ALA A 40 -10.95 3.13 -21.08
CA ALA A 40 -9.63 3.45 -20.54
C ALA A 40 -9.41 2.75 -19.18
N ASP A 41 -9.14 1.45 -19.23
CA ASP A 41 -8.98 0.58 -18.08
C ASP A 41 -7.71 -0.26 -18.27
N ILE A 42 -6.62 0.24 -17.68
CA ILE A 42 -5.30 -0.37 -17.79
C ILE A 42 -5.26 -1.76 -17.12
N GLU A 43 -6.03 -1.99 -16.05
CA GLU A 43 -6.09 -3.31 -15.40
C GLU A 43 -6.72 -4.35 -16.33
N ALA A 44 -7.83 -3.98 -16.97
CA ALA A 44 -8.47 -4.84 -17.95
C ALA A 44 -7.57 -5.09 -19.17
N LEU A 45 -6.86 -4.07 -19.67
CA LEU A 45 -5.91 -4.23 -20.77
C LEU A 45 -4.76 -5.18 -20.40
N MET A 46 -4.09 -4.93 -19.27
CA MET A 46 -2.98 -5.77 -18.81
C MET A 46 -3.42 -7.22 -18.55
N SER A 47 -4.66 -7.45 -18.12
CA SER A 47 -5.24 -8.79 -17.98
C SER A 47 -5.45 -9.47 -19.33
N ARG A 48 -5.98 -8.75 -20.33
CA ARG A 48 -6.18 -9.26 -21.69
C ARG A 48 -4.85 -9.58 -22.37
N CYS A 49 -3.83 -8.73 -22.18
CA CYS A 49 -2.48 -8.99 -22.70
C CYS A 49 -1.92 -10.31 -22.14
N ARG A 50 -2.00 -10.55 -20.83
CA ARG A 50 -1.53 -11.82 -20.23
C ARG A 50 -2.33 -13.03 -20.72
N LEU A 51 -3.66 -12.91 -20.85
CA LEU A 51 -4.46 -13.97 -21.43
C LEU A 51 -4.03 -14.23 -22.89
N ALA A 52 -3.80 -13.17 -23.66
CA ALA A 52 -3.36 -13.24 -25.04
C ALA A 52 -2.00 -13.93 -25.21
N GLU A 53 -1.04 -13.73 -24.30
CA GLU A 53 0.24 -14.46 -24.32
C GLU A 53 0.10 -15.98 -24.27
N SER A 54 -1.00 -16.50 -23.70
CA SER A 54 -1.24 -17.94 -23.58
C SER A 54 -1.74 -18.59 -24.87
N PHE A 55 -2.39 -17.84 -25.77
CA PHE A 55 -2.96 -18.36 -27.02
C PHE A 55 -2.38 -17.76 -28.31
N LEU A 56 -1.78 -16.57 -28.25
CA LEU A 56 -1.09 -15.98 -29.41
C LEU A 56 0.22 -16.72 -29.70
N THR A 57 0.61 -16.74 -30.96
CA THR A 57 1.88 -17.32 -31.45
C THR A 57 2.56 -16.37 -32.43
N GLY A 58 3.88 -16.52 -32.62
CA GLY A 58 4.65 -15.68 -33.54
C GLY A 58 4.68 -14.20 -33.17
N THR A 59 4.71 -13.33 -34.18
CA THR A 59 4.86 -11.86 -34.02
C THR A 59 3.83 -11.21 -33.09
N PRO A 60 2.51 -11.52 -33.15
CA PRO A 60 1.54 -10.94 -32.22
C PRO A 60 1.86 -11.22 -30.75
N LYS A 61 2.38 -12.42 -30.43
CA LYS A 61 2.79 -12.76 -29.07
C LYS A 61 3.98 -11.92 -28.62
N GLU A 62 4.97 -11.77 -29.49
CA GLU A 62 6.17 -10.97 -29.19
C GLU A 62 5.82 -9.51 -28.91
N GLU A 63 4.93 -8.93 -29.71
CA GLU A 63 4.48 -7.54 -29.56
C GLU A 63 3.69 -7.33 -28.26
N VAL A 64 2.80 -8.25 -27.89
CA VAL A 64 2.10 -8.22 -26.59
C VAL A 64 3.10 -8.36 -25.43
N THR A 65 4.07 -9.26 -25.54
CA THR A 65 5.10 -9.46 -24.51
C THR A 65 5.94 -8.19 -24.31
N LYS A 66 6.35 -7.54 -25.41
CA LYS A 66 7.08 -6.26 -25.38
C LYS A 66 6.25 -5.16 -24.73
N PHE A 67 4.97 -5.06 -25.07
CA PHE A 67 4.07 -4.08 -24.46
C PHE A 67 3.93 -4.29 -22.95
N VAL A 68 3.73 -5.54 -22.51
CA VAL A 68 3.61 -5.85 -21.08
C VAL A 68 4.88 -5.46 -20.34
N ALA A 69 6.06 -5.79 -20.87
CA ALA A 69 7.34 -5.39 -20.29
C ALA A 69 7.51 -3.86 -20.24
N LEU A 70 7.10 -3.15 -21.29
CA LEU A 70 7.11 -1.68 -21.35
C LEU A 70 6.20 -1.07 -20.28
N ALA A 71 4.96 -1.55 -20.17
CA ALA A 71 3.99 -1.09 -19.19
C ALA A 71 4.47 -1.34 -17.75
N GLU A 72 4.97 -2.55 -17.46
CA GLU A 72 5.53 -2.90 -16.15
C GLU A 72 6.74 -2.02 -15.79
N ALA A 73 7.66 -1.80 -16.74
CA ALA A 73 8.80 -0.91 -16.55
C ALA A 73 8.38 0.55 -16.32
N HIS A 74 7.35 1.03 -17.02
CA HIS A 74 6.81 2.37 -16.81
C HIS A 74 6.19 2.52 -15.42
N ILE A 75 5.41 1.53 -14.96
CA ILE A 75 4.83 1.53 -13.61
C ILE A 75 5.93 1.61 -12.56
N ILE A 76 6.94 0.73 -12.62
CA ILE A 76 8.08 0.74 -11.68
C ILE A 76 8.74 2.13 -11.65
N ARG A 77 9.01 2.69 -12.83
CA ARG A 77 9.67 4.01 -12.94
C ARG A 77 8.81 5.11 -12.32
N ALA A 78 7.51 5.10 -12.59
CA ALA A 78 6.57 6.11 -12.13
C ALA A 78 6.35 6.07 -10.61
N THR A 79 6.49 4.90 -9.99
CA THR A 79 6.33 4.73 -8.53
C THR A 79 7.66 4.74 -7.76
N ASN A 80 8.80 4.60 -8.43
CA ASN A 80 10.12 4.72 -7.83
C ASN A 80 10.63 6.17 -7.80
N PHE A 81 9.85 7.08 -7.21
CA PHE A 81 10.17 8.52 -7.13
C PHE A 81 10.84 8.93 -5.80
N VAL A 82 10.82 8.04 -4.80
CA VAL A 82 11.38 8.34 -3.47
C VAL A 82 12.90 8.23 -3.52
N MET A 83 13.57 9.32 -3.14
CA MET A 83 15.03 9.47 -3.10
C MET A 83 15.54 9.51 -1.66
N HIS A 84 16.85 9.41 -1.47
CA HIS A 84 17.45 9.63 -0.15
C HIS A 84 17.20 11.08 0.30
N ASN A 85 16.71 11.27 1.52
CA ASN A 85 16.28 12.56 2.08
C ASN A 85 15.12 13.21 1.31
N HIS A 86 14.25 12.42 0.66
CA HIS A 86 13.06 12.95 -0.02
C HIS A 86 12.13 13.65 0.99
N PRO A 87 11.66 14.88 0.73
CA PRO A 87 10.81 15.60 1.68
C PRO A 87 9.43 14.94 1.77
N LEU A 88 9.13 14.34 2.92
CA LEU A 88 7.86 13.66 3.19
C LEU A 88 7.19 14.20 4.46
N PRO A 89 6.92 15.52 4.57
CA PRO A 89 6.46 16.14 5.81
C PRO A 89 5.13 15.55 6.31
N VAL A 90 4.23 15.21 5.39
CA VAL A 90 2.90 14.66 5.70
C VAL A 90 3.02 13.24 6.27
N HIS A 91 3.84 12.38 5.66
CA HIS A 91 4.09 11.02 6.15
C HIS A 91 4.86 11.06 7.48
N ALA A 92 5.86 11.93 7.60
CA ALA A 92 6.62 12.10 8.84
C ALA A 92 5.71 12.53 10.00
N GLU A 93 4.83 13.49 9.76
CA GLU A 93 3.85 13.96 10.75
C GLU A 93 2.83 12.88 11.11
N PHE A 94 2.35 12.12 10.12
CA PHE A 94 1.47 10.99 10.36
C PHE A 94 2.12 9.91 11.24
N LEU A 95 3.36 9.52 10.93
CA LEU A 95 4.12 8.57 11.75
C LEU A 95 4.35 9.12 13.17
N ARG A 96 4.70 10.40 13.31
CA ARG A 96 4.86 11.06 14.61
C ARG A 96 3.61 10.92 15.49
N ARG A 97 2.44 11.15 14.93
CA ARG A 97 1.15 11.10 15.65
C ARG A 97 0.68 9.67 15.93
N ALA A 98 0.83 8.76 14.97
CA ALA A 98 0.17 7.45 15.02
C ALA A 98 1.10 6.28 15.40
N ALA A 99 2.37 6.33 15.02
CA ALA A 99 3.33 5.24 15.19
C ALA A 99 4.00 5.23 16.56
N ARG A 100 4.25 6.42 17.14
CA ARG A 100 4.90 6.56 18.44
C ARG A 100 3.93 6.22 19.57
N ARG A 101 3.82 4.95 19.94
CA ARG A 101 2.80 4.48 20.90
C ARG A 101 3.41 4.06 22.23
N SER A 102 2.60 4.14 23.30
CA SER A 102 2.95 3.58 24.61
C SER A 102 3.13 2.07 24.50
N GLN A 103 4.04 1.50 25.29
CA GLN A 103 4.31 0.05 25.36
C GLN A 103 3.07 -0.77 25.74
N ARG A 104 2.08 -0.15 26.39
CA ARG A 104 0.80 -0.81 26.74
C ARG A 104 -0.17 -0.94 25.56
N LYS A 105 0.12 -0.29 24.44
CA LYS A 105 -0.69 -0.34 23.21
C LYS A 105 0.03 -1.19 22.18
N SER A 106 -0.73 -1.92 21.38
CA SER A 106 -0.19 -2.60 20.21
C SER A 106 0.50 -1.61 19.27
N ARG A 107 1.54 -2.10 18.58
CA ARG A 107 2.23 -1.38 17.52
C ARG A 107 1.25 -0.97 16.43
N MET A 108 1.49 0.18 15.82
CA MET A 108 0.80 0.52 14.59
C MET A 108 1.19 -0.48 13.50
N LYS A 109 0.19 -1.01 12.78
CA LYS A 109 0.38 -1.85 11.59
C LYS A 109 -0.08 -1.05 10.39
N VAL A 110 0.82 -0.77 9.45
CA VAL A 110 0.53 -0.10 8.18
C VAL A 110 0.42 -1.17 7.11
N PHE A 111 -0.77 -1.33 6.55
CA PHE A 111 -1.00 -2.16 5.38
C PHE A 111 -1.17 -1.25 4.17
N THR A 112 -0.34 -1.41 3.14
CA THR A 112 -0.37 -0.55 1.96
C THR A 112 -0.29 -1.35 0.67
N THR A 113 -1.04 -0.90 -0.32
CA THR A 113 -0.98 -1.36 -1.71
C THR A 113 0.01 -0.54 -2.55
N ASN A 114 0.64 0.48 -1.96
CA ASN A 114 1.57 1.37 -2.65
C ASN A 114 2.93 0.69 -2.86
N TYR A 115 3.46 0.80 -4.07
CA TYR A 115 4.78 0.26 -4.44
C TYR A 115 5.95 1.15 -4.00
N ASP A 116 5.71 2.46 -3.82
CA ASP A 116 6.73 3.44 -3.47
C ASP A 116 7.31 3.21 -2.06
N ARG A 117 8.32 3.98 -1.68
CA ARG A 117 9.06 3.81 -0.40
C ARG A 117 8.78 4.92 0.62
N CYS A 118 7.61 5.58 0.57
CA CYS A 118 7.36 6.77 1.39
C CYS A 118 7.39 6.46 2.89
N TYR A 119 6.81 5.34 3.34
CA TYR A 119 6.80 4.97 4.77
C TYR A 119 8.19 4.57 5.28
N GLU A 120 8.98 3.91 4.44
CA GLU A 120 10.35 3.52 4.74
C GLU A 120 11.24 4.74 4.91
N GLU A 121 11.19 5.67 3.95
CA GLU A 121 12.00 6.90 3.98
C GLU A 121 11.54 7.85 5.10
N ALA A 122 10.23 8.02 5.31
CA ALA A 122 9.71 8.78 6.45
C ALA A 122 10.08 8.13 7.79
N GLY A 123 10.02 6.80 7.88
CA GLY A 123 10.45 6.03 9.03
C GLY A 123 11.94 6.24 9.34
N ARG A 124 12.80 6.17 8.31
CA ARG A 124 14.24 6.45 8.43
C ARG A 124 14.51 7.87 8.93
N GLN A 125 13.87 8.88 8.34
CA GLN A 125 14.00 10.28 8.75
C GLN A 125 13.51 10.52 10.19
N GLY A 126 12.43 9.84 10.59
CA GLY A 126 11.85 9.89 11.93
C GLY A 126 12.51 8.96 12.96
N ARG A 127 13.58 8.24 12.60
CA ARG A 127 14.29 7.26 13.45
C ARG A 127 13.37 6.16 14.01
N TYR A 128 12.45 5.66 13.18
CA TYR A 128 11.63 4.51 13.48
C TYR A 128 12.37 3.22 13.12
N VAL A 129 12.14 2.17 13.91
CA VAL A 129 12.33 0.81 13.44
C VAL A 129 11.10 0.41 12.62
N VAL A 130 11.33 0.07 11.35
CA VAL A 130 10.29 -0.37 10.42
C VAL A 130 10.36 -1.89 10.37
N VAL A 131 9.34 -2.57 10.92
CA VAL A 131 9.24 -4.03 10.90
C VAL A 131 8.49 -4.44 9.63
N ASP A 132 9.24 -4.87 8.62
CA ASP A 132 8.71 -5.11 7.26
C ASP A 132 8.95 -6.52 6.71
N GLY A 133 9.36 -7.45 7.59
CA GLY A 133 9.59 -8.85 7.25
C GLY A 133 10.95 -9.14 6.63
N PHE A 134 11.86 -8.16 6.57
CA PHE A 134 13.23 -8.38 6.10
C PHE A 134 14.22 -8.43 7.26
N SER A 135 15.28 -9.20 7.06
CA SER A 135 16.42 -9.27 7.98
C SER A 135 17.17 -7.94 8.09
N HIS A 136 17.95 -7.80 9.16
CA HIS A 136 18.86 -6.66 9.36
C HIS A 136 20.26 -6.90 8.76
N THR A 137 20.41 -7.93 7.91
CA THR A 137 21.67 -8.27 7.24
C THR A 137 21.85 -7.47 5.95
N VAL A 138 23.01 -7.60 5.31
CA VAL A 138 23.28 -7.02 3.99
C VAL A 138 23.57 -8.15 2.99
N PRO A 139 22.76 -8.33 1.93
CA PRO A 139 21.49 -7.64 1.70
C PRO A 139 20.40 -8.06 2.71
N PRO A 140 19.37 -7.22 2.95
CA PRO A 140 18.19 -7.64 3.68
C PRO A 140 17.43 -8.71 2.89
N THR A 141 17.09 -9.82 3.53
CA THR A 141 16.36 -10.94 2.93
C THR A 141 15.03 -11.12 3.64
N PHE A 142 13.96 -11.35 2.87
CA PHE A 142 12.63 -11.57 3.41
C PHE A 142 12.51 -12.92 4.12
N ASP A 143 12.00 -12.90 5.34
CA ASP A 143 11.49 -14.07 6.06
C ASP A 143 10.39 -13.59 7.01
N ALA A 144 9.22 -14.23 6.94
CA ALA A 144 8.05 -13.89 7.75
C ALA A 144 8.35 -13.88 9.25
N ILE A 145 9.34 -14.65 9.72
CA ILE A 145 9.77 -14.66 11.12
C ILE A 145 10.19 -13.26 11.60
N HIS A 146 10.71 -12.40 10.71
CA HIS A 146 11.10 -11.03 11.08
C HIS A 146 9.92 -10.15 11.51
N PHE A 147 8.68 -10.48 11.12
CA PHE A 147 7.50 -9.81 11.66
C PHE A 147 7.22 -10.17 13.13
N SER A 148 7.76 -11.28 13.62
CA SER A 148 7.58 -11.73 15.01
C SER A 148 8.61 -11.15 15.98
N TYR A 149 9.71 -10.60 15.47
CA TYR A 149 10.75 -10.00 16.29
C TYR A 149 10.36 -8.60 16.75
N GLU A 150 10.67 -8.30 18.01
CA GLU A 150 10.44 -6.99 18.62
C GLU A 150 11.78 -6.35 18.99
N THR A 151 11.92 -5.06 18.69
CA THR A 151 13.11 -4.30 19.09
C THR A 151 12.91 -3.72 20.48
N VAL A 152 13.84 -4.05 21.38
CA VAL A 152 13.77 -3.67 22.79
C VAL A 152 15.01 -2.89 23.20
N ARG A 153 14.84 -1.98 24.16
CA ARG A 153 15.93 -1.35 24.89
C ARG A 153 16.36 -2.30 26.01
N ARG A 154 17.66 -2.56 26.09
CA ARG A 154 18.26 -3.26 27.23
C ARG A 154 18.45 -2.28 28.39
N LEU A 155 17.91 -2.61 29.55
CA LEU A 155 18.06 -1.83 30.78
C LEU A 155 19.06 -2.54 31.70
N GLY A 156 20.35 -2.27 31.49
CA GLY A 156 21.45 -2.90 32.26
C GLY A 156 21.47 -4.42 32.14
N ASP A 157 22.03 -5.10 33.14
CA ASP A 157 22.08 -6.57 33.26
C ASP A 157 20.81 -7.15 33.89
N THR A 158 19.66 -6.54 33.62
CA THR A 158 18.37 -7.08 34.08
C THR A 158 17.70 -7.86 32.95
N GLU A 159 16.91 -8.86 33.31
CA GLU A 159 16.06 -9.62 32.37
C GLU A 159 14.86 -8.79 31.85
N SER A 160 14.79 -7.49 32.17
CA SER A 160 13.71 -6.61 31.73
C SER A 160 14.02 -6.00 30.35
N PHE A 161 13.09 -6.19 29.42
CA PHE A 161 13.18 -5.68 28.06
C PHE A 161 12.05 -4.69 27.79
N ASP A 162 12.42 -3.47 27.42
CA ASP A 162 11.46 -2.39 27.16
C ASP A 162 11.31 -2.17 25.65
N PRO A 163 10.15 -2.48 25.03
CA PRO A 163 9.94 -2.20 23.61
C PRO A 163 10.13 -0.71 23.31
N ILE A 164 10.87 -0.39 22.24
CA ILE A 164 11.14 1.00 21.88
C ILE A 164 9.88 1.68 21.31
N PRO A 165 9.48 2.89 21.71
CA PRO A 165 8.20 3.47 21.26
C PRO A 165 8.17 3.83 19.77
N ASN A 166 9.32 4.08 19.15
CA ASN A 166 9.47 4.45 17.73
C ASN A 166 9.59 3.19 16.86
N CYS A 167 8.56 2.35 16.84
CA CYS A 167 8.52 1.12 16.06
C CYS A 167 7.11 0.90 15.48
N PHE A 168 7.02 0.51 14.21
CA PHE A 168 5.77 0.14 13.56
C PHE A 168 5.97 -0.98 12.54
N HIS A 169 4.90 -1.73 12.26
CA HIS A 169 4.92 -2.76 11.23
C HIS A 169 4.49 -2.17 9.88
N LEU A 170 5.19 -2.56 8.82
CA LEU A 170 4.88 -2.15 7.45
C LEU A 170 4.67 -3.40 6.57
N TYR A 171 3.48 -3.53 6.03
CA TYR A 171 3.07 -4.63 5.16
C TYR A 171 2.75 -4.07 3.76
N LYS A 172 3.58 -4.40 2.78
CA LYS A 172 3.42 -4.01 1.37
C LYS A 172 2.67 -5.11 0.62
N LEU A 173 1.34 -5.03 0.66
CA LEU A 173 0.43 -6.08 0.17
C LEU A 173 0.62 -6.41 -1.32
N HIS A 174 1.11 -5.44 -2.10
CA HIS A 174 1.38 -5.61 -3.53
C HIS A 174 2.89 -5.54 -3.87
N GLY A 175 3.75 -5.67 -2.86
CA GLY A 175 5.20 -5.60 -3.05
C GLY A 175 5.72 -4.16 -3.10
N SER A 176 6.99 -4.02 -3.46
CA SER A 176 7.70 -2.74 -3.46
C SER A 176 8.65 -2.63 -4.63
N VAL A 177 8.89 -1.39 -5.08
CA VAL A 177 9.80 -1.09 -6.20
C VAL A 177 11.25 -1.51 -5.97
N ASP A 178 11.65 -1.74 -4.72
CA ASP A 178 13.01 -2.13 -4.34
C ASP A 178 13.16 -3.61 -3.99
N TRP A 179 12.12 -4.43 -4.18
CA TRP A 179 12.17 -5.87 -3.91
C TRP A 179 12.52 -6.65 -5.17
N GLN A 180 13.46 -7.56 -5.03
CA GLN A 180 13.90 -8.43 -6.12
C GLN A 180 14.00 -9.88 -5.66
N ARG A 181 13.50 -10.79 -6.48
CA ARG A 181 13.72 -12.23 -6.33
C ARG A 181 15.01 -12.61 -7.06
N GLN A 182 16.00 -13.05 -6.30
CA GLN A 182 17.31 -13.44 -6.80
C GLN A 182 17.23 -14.85 -7.41
N GLU A 183 17.98 -15.06 -8.49
CA GLU A 183 18.12 -16.35 -9.15
C GLU A 183 19.59 -16.80 -9.01
N PRO A 184 19.87 -18.09 -8.74
CA PRO A 184 18.94 -19.21 -8.62
C PRO A 184 18.40 -19.44 -7.19
N SER A 185 18.75 -18.59 -6.21
CA SER A 185 18.42 -18.85 -4.79
C SER A 185 16.93 -18.76 -4.46
N GLY A 186 16.16 -17.99 -5.24
CA GLY A 186 14.76 -17.69 -4.96
C GLY A 186 14.54 -16.69 -3.81
N GLU A 187 15.63 -16.23 -3.17
CA GLU A 187 15.59 -15.26 -2.07
C GLU A 187 15.01 -13.93 -2.53
N ILE A 188 14.18 -13.34 -1.68
CA ILE A 188 13.63 -12.01 -1.92
C ILE A 188 14.47 -11.02 -1.13
N THR A 189 15.14 -10.10 -1.81
CA THR A 189 16.03 -9.11 -1.20
C THR A 189 15.59 -7.68 -1.48
N LYS A 190 16.03 -6.76 -0.63
CA LYS A 190 15.94 -5.30 -0.85
C LYS A 190 17.26 -4.73 -1.37
N TRP A 191 17.17 -3.63 -2.11
CA TRP A 191 18.31 -2.78 -2.52
C TRP A 191 19.43 -3.48 -3.29
N THR A 192 19.14 -4.69 -3.77
CA THR A 192 20.06 -5.52 -4.55
C THR A 192 19.59 -5.47 -5.99
N ALA A 193 20.51 -5.37 -6.94
CA ALA A 193 20.21 -5.44 -8.37
C ALA A 193 20.40 -6.87 -8.89
N GLY A 194 19.85 -7.16 -10.08
CA GLY A 194 20.09 -8.43 -10.78
C GLY A 194 19.01 -9.50 -10.59
N GLY A 195 18.00 -9.25 -9.75
CA GLY A 195 16.85 -10.13 -9.57
C GLY A 195 15.59 -9.67 -10.33
N LYS A 196 14.56 -10.51 -10.30
CA LYS A 196 13.25 -10.22 -10.89
C LYS A 196 12.42 -9.34 -9.95
N PRO A 197 11.76 -8.27 -10.41
CA PRO A 197 10.92 -7.43 -9.55
C PRO A 197 9.83 -8.23 -8.83
N VAL A 198 9.63 -7.96 -7.54
CA VAL A 198 8.57 -8.57 -6.72
C VAL A 198 7.48 -7.54 -6.47
N LEU A 199 6.57 -7.43 -7.45
CA LEU A 199 5.43 -6.52 -7.46
C LEU A 199 4.17 -7.21 -8.00
N ILE A 200 3.02 -6.89 -7.42
CA ILE A 200 1.71 -7.24 -7.97
C ILE A 200 1.22 -6.10 -8.85
N TYR A 201 1.39 -6.25 -10.17
CA TYR A 201 0.93 -5.24 -11.13
C TYR A 201 -0.61 -5.16 -11.21
N PRO A 202 -1.14 -3.97 -11.55
CA PRO A 202 -2.58 -3.72 -11.62
C PRO A 202 -3.20 -4.54 -12.77
N ARG A 203 -3.78 -5.69 -12.42
CA ARG A 203 -4.40 -6.70 -13.30
C ARG A 203 -5.55 -7.39 -12.58
N ASN A 204 -6.56 -7.86 -13.30
CA ASN A 204 -7.68 -8.63 -12.72
C ASN A 204 -7.22 -10.04 -12.27
N SER A 205 -6.24 -10.64 -12.94
CA SER A 205 -5.67 -11.95 -12.58
C SER A 205 -4.65 -11.89 -11.43
N LYS A 206 -4.48 -10.73 -10.79
CA LYS A 206 -3.50 -10.54 -9.70
C LYS A 206 -3.77 -11.39 -8.45
N TYR A 207 -4.95 -12.00 -8.37
CA TYR A 207 -5.36 -12.86 -7.26
C TYR A 207 -4.43 -14.06 -7.05
N GLU A 208 -3.94 -14.71 -8.12
CA GLU A 208 -3.07 -15.88 -7.98
C GLU A 208 -1.74 -15.53 -7.30
N LEU A 209 -1.16 -14.37 -7.65
CA LEU A 209 0.08 -13.88 -7.07
C LEU A 209 -0.05 -13.59 -5.57
N ALA A 210 -1.25 -13.25 -5.08
CA ALA A 210 -1.50 -13.01 -3.66
C ALA A 210 -1.28 -14.28 -2.80
N PHE A 211 -1.24 -15.47 -3.39
CA PHE A 211 -0.97 -16.74 -2.71
C PHE A 211 0.50 -17.16 -2.74
N GLU A 212 1.37 -16.34 -3.33
CA GLU A 212 2.82 -16.57 -3.33
C GLU A 212 3.52 -15.77 -2.24
N GLN A 213 4.71 -16.23 -1.82
CA GLN A 213 5.60 -15.47 -0.95
C GLN A 213 6.16 -14.25 -1.71
N PRO A 214 6.17 -13.04 -1.12
CA PRO A 214 5.94 -12.72 0.29
C PRO A 214 4.49 -12.30 0.63
N TYR A 215 3.61 -12.23 -0.37
CA TYR A 215 2.29 -11.62 -0.26
C TYR A 215 1.34 -12.41 0.64
N LEU A 216 1.41 -13.74 0.59
CA LEU A 216 0.60 -14.64 1.40
C LEU A 216 0.68 -14.28 2.89
N GLU A 217 1.89 -14.05 3.39
CA GLU A 217 2.14 -13.70 4.80
C GLU A 217 1.56 -12.33 5.17
N MET A 218 1.74 -11.34 4.30
CA MET A 218 1.28 -9.98 4.55
C MET A 218 -0.23 -9.86 4.49
N ILE A 219 -0.87 -10.58 3.55
CA ILE A 219 -2.33 -10.65 3.45
C ILE A 219 -2.89 -11.45 4.63
N GLY A 220 -2.24 -12.54 5.04
CA GLY A 220 -2.59 -13.28 6.25
C GLY A 220 -2.55 -12.39 7.51
N ALA A 221 -1.48 -11.60 7.66
CA ALA A 221 -1.34 -10.63 8.74
C ALA A 221 -2.43 -9.54 8.71
N PHE A 222 -2.77 -9.03 7.52
CA PHE A 222 -3.85 -8.07 7.32
C PHE A 222 -5.20 -8.64 7.76
N GLN A 223 -5.55 -9.81 7.25
CA GLN A 223 -6.81 -10.48 7.58
C GLN A 223 -6.92 -10.81 9.07
N THR A 224 -5.80 -11.15 9.72
CA THR A 224 -5.75 -11.38 11.16
C THR A 224 -5.98 -10.08 11.93
N ALA A 225 -5.27 -9.01 11.56
CA ALA A 225 -5.36 -7.73 12.23
C ALA A 225 -6.79 -7.13 12.19
N VAL A 226 -7.48 -7.19 11.05
CA VAL A 226 -8.85 -6.64 10.95
C VAL A 226 -9.89 -7.44 11.76
N ARG A 227 -9.58 -8.70 12.13
CA ARG A 227 -10.46 -9.55 12.94
C ARG A 227 -10.20 -9.43 14.44
N GLU A 228 -9.11 -8.80 14.87
CA GLU A 228 -8.82 -8.57 16.29
C GLU A 228 -9.94 -7.71 16.93
N PRO A 229 -10.51 -8.08 18.09
CA PRO A 229 -11.42 -7.22 18.85
C PRO A 229 -10.79 -5.86 19.19
N ASP A 230 -11.63 -4.86 19.46
CA ASP A 230 -11.20 -3.49 19.83
C ASP A 230 -10.23 -2.84 18.82
N THR A 231 -10.35 -3.21 17.54
CA THR A 231 -9.50 -2.70 16.47
C THR A 231 -10.02 -1.37 15.90
N GLY A 232 -9.15 -0.37 15.83
CA GLY A 232 -9.36 0.84 15.05
C GLY A 232 -8.70 0.72 13.67
N LEU A 233 -9.50 0.76 12.60
CA LEU A 233 -9.03 0.73 11.22
C LEU A 233 -9.16 2.12 10.58
N LEU A 234 -8.03 2.69 10.18
CA LEU A 234 -7.98 3.91 9.38
C LEU A 234 -7.64 3.54 7.94
N VAL A 235 -8.57 3.77 7.02
CA VAL A 235 -8.43 3.52 5.58
C VAL A 235 -8.22 4.84 4.88
N VAL A 236 -7.07 5.04 4.23
CA VAL A 236 -6.72 6.30 3.57
C VAL A 236 -6.41 6.05 2.10
N GLY A 237 -7.15 6.71 1.21
CA GLY A 237 -6.91 6.66 -0.24
C GLY A 237 -7.10 5.28 -0.89
N PHE A 238 -7.74 4.34 -0.20
CA PHE A 238 -8.04 3.02 -0.75
C PHE A 238 -9.45 3.00 -1.33
N GLY A 239 -9.54 2.90 -2.67
CA GLY A 239 -10.81 2.96 -3.40
C GLY A 239 -11.69 1.69 -3.34
N PHE A 240 -11.33 0.68 -2.54
CA PHE A 240 -12.07 -0.59 -2.41
C PHE A 240 -12.28 -1.35 -3.75
N ASN A 241 -11.36 -1.20 -4.70
CA ASN A 241 -11.40 -1.93 -5.98
C ASN A 241 -10.79 -3.34 -5.86
N ASP A 242 -9.94 -3.56 -4.87
CA ASP A 242 -9.33 -4.86 -4.58
C ASP A 242 -10.23 -5.72 -3.69
N ASN A 243 -11.04 -6.59 -4.32
CA ASN A 243 -11.99 -7.46 -3.61
C ASN A 243 -11.36 -8.31 -2.49
N HIS A 244 -10.14 -8.82 -2.72
CA HIS A 244 -9.41 -9.65 -1.75
C HIS A 244 -8.99 -8.89 -0.48
N LEU A 245 -8.96 -7.55 -0.51
CA LEU A 245 -8.74 -6.68 0.65
C LEU A 245 -10.05 -6.10 1.19
N ALA A 246 -10.98 -5.74 0.30
CA ALA A 246 -12.28 -5.18 0.67
C ALA A 246 -13.18 -6.19 1.40
N GLU A 247 -13.29 -7.43 0.93
CA GLU A 247 -14.17 -8.44 1.54
C GLU A 247 -13.78 -8.77 2.99
N PRO A 248 -12.49 -8.95 3.35
CA PRO A 248 -12.07 -9.09 4.75
C PRO A 248 -12.49 -7.91 5.64
N ILE A 249 -12.36 -6.66 5.16
CA ILE A 249 -12.80 -5.47 5.91
C ILE A 249 -14.31 -5.52 6.13
N MET A 250 -15.09 -5.78 5.08
CA MET A 250 -16.54 -5.85 5.18
C MET A 250 -17.01 -6.99 6.09
N SER A 251 -16.31 -8.13 6.05
CA SER A 251 -16.55 -9.25 6.96
C SER A 251 -16.29 -8.86 8.41
N ALA A 252 -15.16 -8.19 8.69
CA ALA A 252 -14.82 -7.70 10.02
C ALA A 252 -15.86 -6.70 10.56
N ILE A 253 -16.35 -5.78 9.74
CA ILE A 253 -17.39 -4.81 10.17
C ILE A 253 -18.69 -5.51 10.61
N ARG A 254 -19.05 -6.61 9.94
CA ARG A 254 -20.24 -7.41 10.26
C ARG A 254 -20.09 -8.23 11.54
N SER A 255 -18.91 -8.78 11.80
CA SER A 255 -18.69 -9.71 12.92
C SER A 255 -18.09 -9.06 14.16
N ASN A 256 -17.29 -8.01 14.00
CA ASN A 256 -16.58 -7.33 15.07
C ASN A 256 -17.31 -6.06 15.52
N LEU A 257 -18.21 -6.20 16.50
CA LEU A 257 -19.01 -5.10 17.02
C LEU A 257 -18.19 -4.03 17.77
N SER A 258 -16.97 -4.37 18.22
CA SER A 258 -16.05 -3.44 18.87
C SER A 258 -15.16 -2.65 17.91
N MET A 259 -15.10 -3.05 16.64
CA MET A 259 -14.27 -2.38 15.63
C MET A 259 -14.77 -0.96 15.36
N LYS A 260 -13.84 -0.02 15.15
CA LYS A 260 -14.13 1.32 14.61
C LYS A 260 -13.39 1.49 13.28
N ILE A 261 -14.05 2.07 12.29
CA ILE A 261 -13.47 2.32 10.97
C ILE A 261 -13.66 3.77 10.56
N VAL A 262 -12.57 4.37 10.05
CA VAL A 262 -12.59 5.68 9.40
C VAL A 262 -12.10 5.49 7.97
N VAL A 263 -12.92 5.85 6.99
CA VAL A 263 -12.56 5.82 5.57
C VAL A 263 -12.34 7.24 5.08
N VAL A 264 -11.17 7.50 4.51
CA VAL A 264 -10.71 8.81 4.05
C VAL A 264 -10.39 8.71 2.56
N SER A 265 -11.09 9.47 1.73
CA SER A 265 -10.81 9.61 0.30
C SER A 265 -11.35 10.94 -0.19
N PRO A 266 -10.66 11.66 -1.10
CA PRO A 266 -11.11 12.95 -1.61
C PRO A 266 -12.37 12.85 -2.49
N SER A 267 -12.71 11.64 -2.94
CA SER A 267 -13.74 11.37 -3.95
C SER A 267 -14.92 10.57 -3.41
N LEU A 268 -15.13 10.48 -2.09
CA LEU A 268 -16.26 9.72 -1.52
C LEU A 268 -17.61 10.30 -1.94
N SER A 269 -17.75 11.63 -1.93
CA SER A 269 -18.95 12.34 -2.35
C SER A 269 -18.89 12.80 -3.81
N PRO A 270 -20.02 13.17 -4.42
CA PRO A 270 -20.01 13.84 -5.72
C PRO A 270 -19.08 15.06 -5.72
N TRP A 271 -18.38 15.27 -6.83
CA TRP A 271 -17.42 16.35 -7.00
C TRP A 271 -17.68 17.09 -8.30
N ASP A 272 -17.33 18.38 -8.31
CA ASP A 272 -17.36 19.25 -9.48
C ASP A 272 -16.13 20.16 -9.43
N ASN A 273 -15.26 20.03 -10.43
CA ASN A 273 -14.01 20.78 -10.52
C ASN A 273 -14.05 21.81 -11.67
N GLY A 274 -15.24 22.27 -12.09
CA GLY A 274 -15.39 23.35 -13.08
C GLY A 274 -15.08 22.95 -14.53
N GLY A 275 -14.95 21.64 -14.79
CA GLY A 275 -14.69 21.08 -16.12
C GLY A 275 -15.00 19.58 -16.24
N ALA A 276 -15.13 18.89 -15.10
CA ALA A 276 -15.64 17.54 -14.99
C ALA A 276 -16.38 17.42 -13.65
N SER A 277 -17.44 16.62 -13.65
CA SER A 277 -18.15 16.22 -12.44
C SER A 277 -18.30 14.70 -12.40
N GLY A 278 -18.37 14.15 -11.19
CA GLY A 278 -18.49 12.73 -10.97
C GLY A 278 -19.41 12.42 -9.79
N PRO A 279 -20.08 11.25 -9.79
CA PRO A 279 -21.03 10.88 -8.74
C PRO A 279 -20.36 10.51 -7.40
N GLY A 280 -19.03 10.47 -7.33
CA GLY A 280 -18.26 10.01 -6.17
C GLY A 280 -18.13 8.49 -6.09
N GLU A 281 -17.16 8.03 -5.30
CA GLU A 281 -16.82 6.62 -5.10
C GLU A 281 -17.90 5.88 -4.31
N CYS A 282 -18.61 6.54 -3.39
CA CYS A 282 -19.76 5.91 -2.71
C CYS A 282 -20.91 5.59 -3.68
N ALA A 283 -21.05 6.34 -4.77
CA ALA A 283 -22.06 6.05 -5.79
C ALA A 283 -21.62 4.96 -6.77
N SER A 284 -20.32 4.80 -7.05
CA SER A 284 -19.82 3.84 -8.05
C SER A 284 -19.36 2.51 -7.45
N ASN A 285 -18.79 2.50 -6.24
CA ASN A 285 -18.24 1.31 -5.60
C ASN A 285 -19.23 0.69 -4.60
N LYS A 286 -19.51 -0.62 -4.74
CA LYS A 286 -20.49 -1.34 -3.92
C LYS A 286 -20.16 -1.34 -2.42
N TYR A 287 -18.88 -1.40 -2.05
CA TYR A 287 -18.45 -1.47 -0.65
C TYR A 287 -18.57 -0.10 0.01
N LEU A 288 -18.07 0.95 -0.65
CA LEU A 288 -18.19 2.31 -0.14
C LEU A 288 -19.66 2.75 -0.03
N ARG A 289 -20.52 2.35 -0.96
CA ARG A 289 -21.98 2.54 -0.85
C ARG A 289 -22.56 1.88 0.39
N GLN A 290 -22.14 0.64 0.67
CA GLN A 290 -22.60 -0.09 1.84
C GLN A 290 -22.14 0.57 3.14
N LEU A 291 -20.87 1.02 3.22
CA LEU A 291 -20.35 1.75 4.37
C LEU A 291 -21.10 3.06 4.60
N GLN A 292 -21.36 3.82 3.54
CA GLN A 292 -22.16 5.04 3.61
C GLN A 292 -23.58 4.77 4.12
N SER A 293 -24.23 3.71 3.62
CA SER A 293 -25.57 3.32 4.06
C SER A 293 -25.61 2.95 5.54
N LEU A 294 -24.63 2.19 6.02
CA LEU A 294 -24.52 1.82 7.44
C LEU A 294 -24.28 3.04 8.34
N ALA A 295 -23.38 3.94 7.93
CA ALA A 295 -23.14 5.18 8.66
C ALA A 295 -24.40 6.07 8.71
N ALA A 296 -25.12 6.20 7.58
CA ALA A 296 -26.38 6.94 7.51
C ALA A 296 -27.51 6.31 8.32
N ALA A 297 -27.50 4.98 8.48
CA ALA A 297 -28.41 4.25 9.35
C ALA A 297 -28.08 4.38 10.86
N GLY A 298 -27.01 5.11 11.21
CA GLY A 298 -26.65 5.39 12.60
C GLY A 298 -25.59 4.47 13.20
N ASP A 299 -24.87 3.68 12.38
CA ASP A 299 -23.72 2.90 12.88
C ASP A 299 -22.56 3.82 13.24
N ALA A 300 -22.49 4.19 14.53
CA ALA A 300 -21.48 5.10 15.07
C ALA A 300 -20.03 4.58 15.01
N ARG A 301 -19.82 3.32 14.58
CA ARG A 301 -18.49 2.74 14.38
C ARG A 301 -17.86 3.15 13.05
N ILE A 302 -18.66 3.61 12.09
CA ILE A 302 -18.25 3.87 10.72
C ILE A 302 -18.26 5.37 10.46
N THR A 303 -17.10 5.93 10.12
CA THR A 303 -16.94 7.33 9.73
C THR A 303 -16.38 7.42 8.32
N LEU A 304 -16.96 8.29 7.48
CA LEU A 304 -16.45 8.60 6.15
C LEU A 304 -16.02 10.07 6.10
N LEU A 305 -14.79 10.35 5.66
CA LEU A 305 -14.22 11.68 5.56
C LEU A 305 -13.83 11.97 4.10
N ASN A 306 -14.49 12.95 3.50
CA ASN A 306 -14.23 13.36 2.11
C ASN A 306 -13.09 14.37 2.03
N CYS A 307 -11.85 13.92 2.23
CA CYS A 307 -10.66 14.76 2.16
C CYS A 307 -9.41 13.97 1.73
N GLY A 308 -8.35 14.69 1.37
CA GLY A 308 -7.03 14.12 1.06
C GLY A 308 -6.25 13.68 2.30
N PHE A 309 -5.15 12.96 2.08
CA PHE A 309 -4.27 12.50 3.17
C PHE A 309 -3.68 13.69 3.95
N GLU A 310 -3.24 14.71 3.23
CA GLU A 310 -2.66 15.95 3.76
C GLU A 310 -3.64 16.69 4.68
N GLU A 311 -4.92 16.74 4.30
CA GLU A 311 -5.97 17.40 5.05
C GLU A 311 -6.39 16.59 6.28
N MET A 312 -6.28 15.25 6.22
CA MET A 312 -6.62 14.37 7.31
C MET A 312 -5.58 14.36 8.43
N VAL A 313 -4.28 14.41 8.11
CA VAL A 313 -3.18 14.24 9.09
C VAL A 313 -3.28 15.18 10.31
N PRO A 314 -3.62 16.48 10.18
CA PRO A 314 -3.80 17.37 11.33
C PRO A 314 -4.87 16.92 12.34
N PHE A 315 -5.90 16.17 11.89
CA PHE A 315 -6.98 15.65 12.74
C PHE A 315 -6.62 14.35 13.44
N VAL A 316 -5.52 13.69 13.08
CA VAL A 316 -5.06 12.49 13.78
C VAL A 316 -4.59 12.91 15.18
N PRO A 317 -5.16 12.32 16.26
CA PRO A 317 -4.74 12.66 17.60
C PRO A 317 -3.27 12.28 17.81
N ASP A 318 -2.56 13.07 18.60
CA ASP A 318 -1.20 12.74 18.97
C ASP A 318 -1.23 11.59 19.99
N LEU A 319 -0.96 10.37 19.51
CA LEU A 319 -0.92 9.16 20.34
C LEU A 319 0.45 8.94 20.98
N ALA A 320 1.37 9.91 20.83
CA ALA A 320 2.71 9.89 21.37
C ALA A 320 2.72 9.37 22.81
N ALA A 321 3.49 8.31 23.04
CA ALA A 321 3.96 8.01 24.39
C ALA A 321 4.72 9.22 24.92
N GLU A 322 4.39 9.69 26.12
CA GLU A 322 5.18 10.69 26.83
C GLU A 322 6.67 10.30 26.79
N THR A 323 7.49 11.25 26.33
CA THR A 323 8.96 11.17 26.40
C THR A 323 9.40 10.83 27.82
N ASP A 324 10.61 10.29 27.98
CA ASP A 324 11.15 10.01 29.32
C ASP A 324 11.23 11.29 30.18
N LEU A 325 11.42 12.46 29.53
CA LEU A 325 11.37 13.78 30.16
C LEU A 325 9.94 14.13 30.62
N GLU A 326 8.92 13.95 29.79
CA GLU A 326 7.51 14.17 30.18
C GLU A 326 7.09 13.21 31.30
N ARG A 327 7.50 11.94 31.24
CA ARG A 327 7.29 10.96 32.32
C ARG A 327 8.05 11.32 33.60
N HIS A 328 9.22 11.96 33.50
CA HIS A 328 9.97 12.44 34.66
C HIS A 328 9.30 13.67 35.28
N VAL A 329 8.88 14.64 34.46
CA VAL A 329 8.16 15.84 34.89
C VAL A 329 6.80 15.48 35.51
N ALA A 330 6.07 14.51 34.95
CA ALA A 330 4.83 14.00 35.52
C ALA A 330 5.05 13.31 36.87
N ARG A 331 6.13 12.54 37.02
CA ARG A 331 6.54 11.96 38.31
C ARG A 331 6.86 13.03 39.36
N LEU A 332 7.63 14.06 38.98
CA LEU A 332 7.96 15.17 39.88
C LEU A 332 6.73 15.98 40.31
N ARG A 333 5.77 16.20 39.40
CA ARG A 333 4.49 16.87 39.72
C ARG A 333 3.66 16.08 40.73
N ASN A 334 3.63 14.76 40.64
CA ASN A 334 2.88 13.92 41.58
C ASN A 334 3.54 13.81 42.96
N ILE A 335 4.86 14.03 43.07
CA ILE A 335 5.58 14.05 44.35
C ILE A 335 5.38 15.39 45.09
N GLY A 336 5.19 16.49 44.36
CA GLY A 336 4.98 17.83 44.95
C GLY A 336 3.57 18.12 45.49
N VAL A 337 2.66 17.14 45.47
CA VAL A 337 1.26 17.26 45.97
C VAL A 337 1.03 16.37 47.21
N ALA A 338 2.06 15.70 47.73
CA ALA A 338 2.01 14.87 48.93
C ALA A 338 2.41 15.65 50.20
#